data_AF-A0A2W5B3V7-F1
#
_entry.id   AF-A0A2W5B3V7-F1
#
_cell.length_a   1.000
_cell.length_b   1.000
_cell.length_c   1.000
_cell.angle_alpha   90.00
_cell.angle_beta   90.00
_cell.angle_gamma   90.00
#
_symmetry.space_group_name_H-M   'P 1'
#
loop_
_entity.id
_entity.type
_entity.pdbx_description
1 polymer ?
#
loop_
_entity_poly.entity_id
_entity_poly.type
_entity_poly.pdbx_seq_one_letter_code
_entity_poly.pdbx_strand_id
1 'polypeptide(L)'
;MRSGLSGAPVRVRIMTAAHFNPAHMLSFDLETTGTNPLSARIVTSAMVRIRGSQVEDVELLADPGVEIPEQASAVHGITTEYARQHGKPHDEVLAETIRA
;
A
#
# COMPACT_ATOMS: atom_id res chain seq x y z
N MET A 1 14.53 -58.38 25.15
CA MET A 1 15.19 -57.65 24.05
C MET A 1 14.20 -56.61 23.52
N ARG A 2 14.37 -55.33 23.83
CA ARG A 2 13.56 -54.23 23.27
C ARG A 2 14.49 -53.38 22.42
N SER A 3 14.21 -53.33 21.13
CA SER A 3 14.97 -52.64 20.08
C SER A 3 14.85 -51.13 20.23
N GLY A 4 15.97 -50.44 20.44
CA GLY A 4 16.05 -48.98 20.36
C GLY A 4 16.18 -48.53 18.92
N LEU A 5 15.15 -47.87 18.39
CA LEU A 5 15.24 -47.13 17.13
C LEU A 5 15.91 -45.78 17.43
N SER A 6 17.15 -45.63 16.96
CA SER A 6 17.87 -44.36 16.92
C SER A 6 17.22 -43.46 15.85
N GLY A 7 16.47 -42.44 16.29
CA GLY A 7 15.98 -41.39 15.40
C GLY A 7 17.10 -40.41 15.09
N ALA A 8 17.50 -40.32 13.83
CA ALA A 8 18.40 -39.26 13.37
C ALA A 8 17.74 -37.88 13.58
N PRO A 9 18.48 -36.85 14.00
CA PRO A 9 17.89 -35.52 14.21
C PRO A 9 17.43 -34.93 12.88
N VAL A 10 16.14 -34.62 12.78
CA VAL A 10 15.56 -33.85 11.69
C VAL A 10 16.19 -32.46 11.71
N ARG A 11 17.04 -32.15 10.73
CA ARG A 11 17.52 -30.78 10.52
C ARG A 11 16.39 -29.97 9.87
N VAL A 12 15.66 -29.21 10.69
CA VAL A 12 14.80 -28.14 10.21
C VAL A 12 15.69 -27.08 9.59
N ARG A 13 15.73 -27.00 8.26
CA ARG A 13 16.36 -25.89 7.55
C ARG A 13 15.44 -24.68 7.73
N ILE A 14 15.70 -23.86 8.74
CA ILE A 14 15.07 -22.54 8.85
C ILE A 14 15.56 -21.76 7.63
N MET A 15 14.74 -21.71 6.58
CA MET A 15 14.93 -20.73 5.52
C MET A 15 14.59 -19.39 6.17
N THR A 16 15.62 -18.61 6.50
CA THR A 16 15.42 -17.24 6.95
C THR A 16 14.80 -16.48 5.79
N ALA A 17 13.47 -16.35 5.80
CA ALA A 17 12.81 -15.32 5.02
C ALA A 17 13.51 -14.00 5.32
N ALA A 18 13.75 -13.18 4.29
CA ALA A 18 14.35 -11.87 4.47
C ALA A 18 13.59 -11.14 5.59
N HIS A 19 14.31 -10.76 6.65
CA HIS A 19 13.72 -10.01 7.75
C HIS A 19 13.32 -8.62 7.23
N PHE A 20 12.18 -8.09 7.67
CA PHE A 20 11.80 -6.73 7.34
C PHE A 20 12.91 -5.75 7.74
N ASN A 21 13.34 -4.93 6.79
CA ASN A 21 14.36 -3.92 7.01
C ASN A 21 13.71 -2.53 6.98
N PRO A 22 13.44 -1.90 8.14
CA PRO A 22 12.80 -0.58 8.18
C PRO A 22 13.67 0.52 7.54
N ALA A 23 14.98 0.30 7.38
CA ALA A 23 15.85 1.23 6.67
C ALA A 23 15.73 1.12 5.14
N HIS A 24 15.02 0.13 4.60
CA HIS A 24 14.83 -0.06 3.16
C HIS A 24 13.39 -0.48 2.89
N MET A 25 12.49 0.50 2.86
CA MET A 25 11.06 0.25 2.69
C MET A 25 10.37 1.34 1.86
N LEU A 26 9.21 1.00 1.32
CA LEU A 26 8.22 1.94 0.83
C LEU A 26 6.97 1.74 1.67
N SER A 27 6.53 2.80 2.35
CA SER A 27 5.19 2.85 2.93
C SER A 27 4.27 3.55 1.96
N PHE A 28 3.03 3.07 1.84
CA PHE A 28 2.00 3.77 1.12
C PHE A 28 0.66 3.64 1.84
N ASP A 29 -0.20 4.63 1.62
CA ASP A 29 -1.57 4.64 2.10
C ASP A 29 -2.47 5.24 1.00
N LEU A 30 -3.70 4.73 0.89
CA LEU A 30 -4.65 5.14 -0.13
C LEU A 30 -5.98 5.52 0.52
N GLU A 31 -6.52 6.65 0.12
CA GLU A 31 -7.94 6.93 0.26
C GLU A 31 -8.64 6.61 -1.06
N THR A 32 -9.83 6.04 -0.98
CA THR A 32 -10.52 5.51 -2.16
C THR A 32 -12.01 5.79 -2.12
N THR A 33 -12.66 5.72 -3.28
CA THR A 33 -14.11 5.94 -3.40
C THR A 33 -14.97 4.85 -2.74
N GLY A 34 -14.38 3.78 -2.23
CA GLY A 34 -15.09 2.72 -1.52
C GLY A 34 -14.20 1.54 -1.15
N THR A 35 -14.75 0.56 -0.44
CA THR A 35 -13.96 -0.54 0.15
C THR A 35 -13.75 -1.74 -0.77
N ASN A 36 -14.45 -1.83 -1.90
CA ASN A 36 -14.26 -2.91 -2.86
C ASN A 36 -13.13 -2.58 -3.85
N PRO A 37 -11.95 -3.21 -3.76
CA PRO A 37 -10.79 -2.87 -4.60
C PRO A 37 -11.01 -3.14 -6.08
N LEU A 38 -11.98 -3.99 -6.45
CA LEU A 38 -12.28 -4.29 -7.85
C LEU A 38 -13.03 -3.14 -8.56
N SER A 39 -13.59 -2.21 -7.80
CA SER A 39 -14.39 -1.10 -8.33
C SER A 39 -13.98 0.27 -7.78
N ALA A 40 -13.30 0.31 -6.64
CA ALA A 40 -12.86 1.54 -6.00
C ALA A 40 -11.80 2.25 -6.85
N ARG A 41 -11.84 3.57 -6.85
CA ARG A 41 -10.84 4.42 -7.49
C ARG A 41 -10.07 5.17 -6.41
N ILE A 42 -8.79 5.38 -6.67
CA ILE A 42 -7.90 6.17 -5.82
C ILE A 42 -8.42 7.61 -5.77
N VAL A 43 -8.48 8.15 -4.56
CA VAL A 43 -8.72 9.56 -4.25
C VAL A 43 -7.40 10.20 -3.84
N THR A 44 -6.66 9.59 -2.92
CA THR A 44 -5.29 10.00 -2.59
C THR A 44 -4.32 8.84 -2.61
N SER A 45 -3.04 9.15 -2.83
CA SER A 45 -1.94 8.21 -2.60
C SER A 45 -0.81 8.93 -1.88
N ALA A 46 -0.59 8.57 -0.62
CA ALA A 46 0.53 9.03 0.19
C ALA A 46 1.61 7.95 0.18
N MET A 47 2.86 8.31 -0.09
CA MET A 47 3.97 7.38 -0.23
C MET A 47 5.21 7.93 0.45
N VAL A 48 5.92 7.09 1.19
CA VAL A 48 7.20 7.43 1.83
C VAL A 48 8.21 6.34 1.53
N ARG A 49 9.25 6.69 0.78
CA ARG A 49 10.37 5.82 0.49
C ARG A 49 11.52 6.07 1.46
N ILE A 50 12.01 5.01 2.08
CA ILE A 50 13.17 5.03 2.97
C ILE A 50 14.31 4.20 2.36
N ARG A 51 15.49 4.81 2.24
CA ARG A 51 16.75 4.18 1.81
C ARG A 51 17.89 4.62 2.75
N GLY A 52 18.16 3.83 3.78
CA GLY A 52 19.07 4.19 4.86
C GLY A 52 18.59 5.44 5.59
N SER A 53 19.35 6.53 5.48
CA SER A 53 19.00 7.84 6.02
C SER A 53 18.24 8.74 5.03
N GLN A 54 18.07 8.32 3.78
CA GLN A 54 17.32 9.09 2.78
C GLN A 54 15.82 8.78 2.89
N VAL A 55 15.01 9.84 2.98
CA VAL A 55 13.56 9.77 3.03
C VAL A 55 13.01 10.69 1.94
N GLU A 56 12.14 10.13 1.10
CA GLU A 56 11.43 10.85 0.03
C GLU A 56 9.93 10.59 0.21
N ASP A 57 9.14 11.65 0.38
CA ASP A 57 7.69 11.59 0.47
C ASP A 57 7.02 12.18 -0.78
N VAL A 58 5.88 11.59 -1.14
CA VAL A 58 5.02 12.05 -2.23
C VAL A 58 3.56 11.89 -1.80
N GLU A 59 2.78 12.95 -1.95
CA GLU A 59 1.33 12.94 -1.77
C GLU A 59 0.65 13.33 -3.08
N LEU A 60 -0.24 12.47 -3.55
CA LEU A 60 -0.99 12.66 -4.79
C LEU A 60 -2.49 12.73 -4.49
N LEU A 61 -3.17 13.66 -5.15
CA LEU A 61 -4.63 13.74 -5.23
C LEU A 61 -5.06 13.38 -6.65
N ALA A 62 -6.01 12.46 -6.77
CA ALA A 62 -6.62 12.09 -8.04
C ALA A 62 -8.00 12.75 -8.18
N ASP A 63 -8.31 13.22 -9.38
CA ASP A 63 -9.70 13.22 -9.84
C ASP A 63 -10.05 11.76 -10.17
N PRO A 64 -10.92 11.09 -9.39
CA PRO A 64 -11.25 9.70 -9.62
C PRO A 64 -12.12 9.50 -10.88
N GLY A 65 -12.62 10.55 -11.53
CA GLY A 65 -13.48 10.43 -12.71
C GLY A 65 -14.86 9.82 -12.43
N VAL A 66 -15.21 9.63 -11.15
CA VAL A 66 -16.51 9.16 -10.64
C VAL A 66 -16.90 10.00 -9.42
N GLU A 67 -18.14 9.90 -8.96
CA GLU A 67 -18.51 10.53 -7.69
C GLU A 67 -17.84 9.81 -6.50
N ILE A 68 -17.35 10.59 -5.54
CA ILE A 68 -16.92 10.08 -4.24
C ILE A 68 -18.17 9.95 -3.37
N PRO A 69 -18.55 8.74 -2.90
CA PRO A 69 -19.70 8.57 -2.02
C PRO A 69 -19.57 9.42 -0.76
N GLU A 70 -20.67 9.96 -0.27
CA GLU A 70 -20.69 10.80 0.95
C GLU A 70 -20.07 10.08 2.15
N GLN A 71 -20.31 8.77 2.28
CA GLN A 71 -19.72 7.96 3.35
C GLN A 71 -18.19 7.90 3.28
N ALA A 72 -17.61 7.81 2.08
CA ALA A 72 -16.16 7.87 1.89
C ALA A 72 -15.63 9.28 2.20
N SER A 73 -16.31 10.31 1.68
CA SER A 73 -16.00 11.71 1.98
C SER A 73 -16.05 12.01 3.49
N ALA A 74 -16.99 11.40 4.23
CA ALA A 74 -17.12 11.56 5.67
C ALA A 74 -15.97 10.88 6.45
N VAL A 75 -15.32 9.87 5.86
CA VAL A 75 -14.16 9.18 6.44
C VAL A 75 -12.88 9.98 6.18
N HIS A 76 -12.58 10.28 4.91
CA HIS A 76 -11.29 10.86 4.52
C HIS A 76 -11.32 12.39 4.27
N GLY A 77 -12.49 13.02 4.32
CA GLY A 77 -12.65 14.48 4.27
C GLY A 77 -12.55 15.13 2.88
N ILE A 78 -12.51 14.35 1.80
CA ILE A 78 -12.32 14.87 0.43
C ILE A 78 -13.63 14.74 -0.34
N THR A 79 -14.15 15.87 -0.83
CA THR A 79 -15.35 15.90 -1.67
C THR A 79 -15.03 15.64 -3.14
N THR A 80 -16.01 15.18 -3.92
CA THR A 80 -15.85 15.04 -5.38
C THR A 80 -15.40 16.35 -6.03
N GLU A 81 -16.01 17.47 -5.64
CA GLU A 81 -15.69 18.80 -6.19
C GLU A 81 -14.21 19.14 -5.98
N TYR A 82 -13.71 18.93 -4.76
CA TYR A 82 -12.31 19.22 -4.43
C TYR A 82 -11.34 18.33 -5.21
N ALA A 83 -11.63 17.03 -5.28
CA ALA A 83 -10.82 16.06 -6.02
C ALA A 83 -10.77 16.38 -7.53
N ARG A 84 -11.90 16.75 -8.13
CA ARG A 84 -11.95 17.16 -9.55
C ARG A 84 -11.21 18.46 -9.84
N GLN A 85 -11.32 19.43 -8.94
CA GLN A 85 -10.71 20.75 -9.14
C GLN A 85 -9.19 20.74 -8.96
N HIS A 86 -8.67 19.93 -8.03
CA HIS A 86 -7.26 19.98 -7.62
C HIS A 86 -6.48 18.70 -7.94
N GLY A 87 -7.16 17.62 -8.27
CA GLY A 87 -6.54 16.32 -8.55
C GLY A 87 -5.98 16.22 -9.96
N LYS A 88 -4.99 15.34 -10.11
CA LYS A 88 -4.50 14.89 -11.42
C LYS A 88 -5.44 13.84 -12.01
N PRO A 89 -5.37 13.56 -13.33
CA PRO A 89 -6.10 12.44 -13.92
C PRO A 89 -5.81 11.12 -13.17
N HIS A 90 -6.85 10.34 -12.88
CA HIS A 90 -6.75 9.10 -12.10
C HIS A 90 -5.65 8.15 -12.60
N ASP A 91 -5.54 7.97 -13.91
CA ASP A 91 -4.56 7.06 -14.51
C ASP A 91 -3.11 7.52 -14.30
N GLU A 92 -2.87 8.83 -14.23
CA GLU A 92 -1.55 9.38 -13.92
C GLU A 92 -1.17 9.11 -12.47
N VAL A 93 -2.10 9.33 -11.54
CA VAL A 93 -1.89 9.02 -10.11
C VAL A 93 -1.64 7.53 -9.92
N LEU A 94 -2.45 6.66 -10.51
CA LEU A 94 -2.25 5.21 -10.48
C LEU A 94 -0.86 4.83 -11.02
N ALA A 95 -0.47 5.39 -12.16
CA ALA A 95 0.82 5.10 -12.77
C ALA A 95 2.00 5.61 -11.92
N GLU A 96 1.87 6.77 -11.27
CA GLU A 96 2.87 7.28 -10.32
C GLU A 96 2.95 6.38 -9.07
N THR A 97 1.81 5.99 -8.49
CA THR A 97 1.75 5.08 -7.31
C THR A 97 2.43 3.74 -7.59
N ILE A 98 2.18 3.11 -8.74
CA ILE A 98 2.78 1.81 -9.10
C ILE A 98 4.29 1.92 -9.38
N ARG A 99 4.77 3.09 -9.83
CA ARG A 99 6.19 3.33 -10.12
C ARG A 99 7.01 3.65 -8.86
N ALA A 100 6.35 3.92 -7.73
CA ALA A 100 7.00 4.12 -6.45
C ALA A 100 7.61 2.82 -5.91
#